data_AF-A0A1A9RVQ7-F1
#
_entry.id   AF-A0A1A9RVQ7-F1
#
_cell.length_a   1.000
_cell.length_b   1.000
_cell.length_c   1.000
_cell.angle_alpha   90.00
_cell.angle_beta   90.00
_cell.angle_gamma   90.00
#
_symmetry.space_group_name_H-M   'P 1'
#
loop_
_entity.id
_entity.type
_entity.pdbx_description
1 polymer ?
#
loop_
_entity_poly.entity_id
_entity_poly.type
_entity_poly.pdbx_seq_one_letter_code
_entity_poly.pdbx_strand_id
1 'polypeptide(L)'
;MPYPSAVHPEKVGTYPARTHSGGGYFYDQVLEYRVWCHPERGAPDVHQGSDYFHAFAALAFSQKQPGSEAPLVFVRQQEYIDEPSPGTFVRKIGERLTEWLPEWLENSQRRPGSIEAFLAQHKTKPNQAT
;
A
#
# COMPACT_ATOMS: atom_id res chain seq x y z
N MET A 1 13.41 -7.67 -7.97
CA MET A 1 13.41 -6.44 -8.78
C MET A 1 13.45 -5.23 -7.85
N PRO A 2 14.04 -4.09 -8.22
CA PRO A 2 13.89 -2.87 -7.43
C PRO A 2 12.41 -2.45 -7.43
N TYR A 3 11.91 -1.98 -6.29
CA TYR A 3 10.55 -1.47 -6.22
C TYR A 3 10.38 -0.19 -7.08
N PRO A 4 9.16 0.11 -7.59
CA PRO A 4 8.92 1.30 -8.40
C PRO A 4 9.25 2.59 -7.65
N SER A 5 9.72 3.61 -8.38
CA SER A 5 9.92 4.95 -7.79
C SER A 5 8.59 5.68 -7.57
N ALA A 6 8.59 6.63 -6.64
CA ALA A 6 7.50 7.56 -6.46
C ALA A 6 7.22 8.34 -7.76
N VAL A 7 5.94 8.49 -8.12
CA VAL A 7 5.52 9.21 -9.34
C VAL A 7 5.87 10.71 -9.28
N HIS A 8 5.89 11.28 -8.08
CA HIS A 8 6.22 12.68 -7.79
C HIS A 8 7.24 12.74 -6.65
N PRO A 9 8.55 12.53 -6.92
CA PRO A 9 9.58 12.52 -5.90
C PRO A 9 9.60 13.79 -5.04
N GLU A 10 9.23 14.94 -5.61
CA GLU A 10 9.14 16.24 -4.94
C GLU A 10 8.01 16.33 -3.89
N LYS A 11 7.06 15.39 -3.91
CA LYS A 11 5.93 15.34 -2.95
C LYS A 11 6.14 14.34 -1.82
N VAL A 12 7.22 13.57 -1.86
CA VAL A 12 7.55 12.60 -0.80
C VAL A 12 7.68 13.33 0.54
N GLY A 13 7.01 12.82 1.57
CA GLY A 13 6.92 13.39 2.90
C GLY A 13 5.84 14.47 3.08
N THR A 14 5.09 14.82 2.04
CA THR A 14 4.05 15.87 2.10
C THR A 14 2.62 15.31 2.19
N TYR A 15 2.45 14.01 1.96
CA TYR A 15 1.15 13.35 2.03
C TYR A 15 0.70 13.16 3.49
N PRO A 16 -0.63 13.13 3.75
CA PRO A 16 -1.15 12.98 5.11
C PRO A 16 -0.75 11.63 5.73
N ALA A 17 -0.52 11.64 7.04
CA ALA A 17 -0.26 10.44 7.84
C ALA A 17 -1.48 9.51 7.90
N ARG A 18 -2.68 10.08 8.01
CA ARG A 18 -3.93 9.30 8.07
C ARG A 18 -4.35 8.88 6.67
N THR A 19 -4.47 7.58 6.47
CA THR A 19 -4.81 6.98 5.17
C THR A 19 -5.82 5.86 5.37
N HIS A 20 -6.34 5.30 4.28
CA HIS A 20 -7.07 4.05 4.38
C HIS A 20 -6.11 2.90 4.71
N SER A 21 -6.67 1.83 5.28
CA SER A 21 -6.01 0.55 5.51
C SER A 21 -6.69 -0.54 4.68
N GLY A 22 -5.96 -1.61 4.37
CA GLY A 22 -6.44 -2.77 3.61
C GLY A 22 -5.98 -2.79 2.14
N GLY A 23 -5.88 -4.00 1.58
CA GLY A 23 -5.37 -4.26 0.24
C GLY A 23 -6.20 -3.58 -0.83
N GLY A 24 -7.33 -4.15 -1.21
CA GLY A 24 -7.91 -3.84 -2.51
C GLY A 24 -6.97 -4.30 -3.64
N TYR A 25 -7.53 -4.75 -4.75
CA TYR A 25 -6.72 -5.20 -5.87
C TYR A 25 -6.51 -4.03 -6.82
N PHE A 26 -5.26 -3.90 -7.22
CA PHE A 26 -4.70 -2.90 -8.12
C PHE A 26 -4.37 -1.53 -7.54
N TYR A 27 -3.24 -0.96 -7.98
CA TYR A 27 -2.82 0.41 -7.71
C TYR A 27 -2.52 1.16 -9.01
N ASP A 28 -2.57 2.49 -8.96
CA ASP A 28 -2.27 3.36 -10.10
C ASP A 28 -0.89 3.99 -9.99
N GLN A 29 -0.54 4.49 -8.81
CA GLN A 29 0.70 5.24 -8.59
C GLN A 29 1.32 4.88 -7.24
N VAL A 30 2.64 4.69 -7.21
CA VAL A 30 3.43 4.76 -5.98
C VAL A 30 3.64 6.22 -5.63
N LEU A 31 3.25 6.62 -4.43
CA LEU A 31 3.37 8.00 -3.96
C LEU A 31 4.64 8.18 -3.13
N GLU A 32 4.90 7.27 -2.20
CA GLU A 32 6.10 7.25 -1.35
C GLU A 32 6.25 5.90 -0.63
N TYR A 33 7.39 5.68 0.00
CA TYR A 33 7.60 4.58 0.94
C TYR A 33 7.66 5.14 2.35
N ARG A 34 7.05 4.45 3.31
CA ARG A 34 6.95 4.92 4.70
C ARG A 34 7.55 3.90 5.63
N VAL A 35 8.31 4.39 6.61
CA VAL A 35 8.80 3.59 7.74
C VAL A 35 8.21 4.19 9.00
N TRP A 36 7.23 3.51 9.58
CA TRP A 36 6.61 3.91 10.84
C TRP A 36 7.57 3.66 12.01
N CYS A 37 7.63 4.62 12.92
CA CYS A 37 8.51 4.68 14.07
C CYS A 37 7.69 4.94 15.33
N HIS A 38 8.01 4.19 16.38
CA HIS A 38 7.18 4.03 17.56
C HIS A 38 8.00 4.31 18.82
N PRO A 39 7.84 5.49 19.44
CA PRO A 39 8.61 5.86 20.63
C PRO A 39 8.50 4.84 21.77
N GLU A 40 7.31 4.26 21.97
CA GLU A 40 7.03 3.21 22.94
C GLU A 40 7.77 1.90 22.65
N ARG A 41 8.24 1.70 21.41
CA ARG A 41 9.09 0.58 20.98
C ARG A 41 10.57 0.94 20.88
N GLY A 42 10.96 2.13 21.34
CA GLY A 42 12.36 2.58 21.41
C GLY A 42 12.81 3.46 20.25
N ALA A 43 11.90 3.94 19.40
CA ALA A 43 12.25 5.01 18.46
C ALA A 43 12.45 6.35 19.21
N PRO A 44 13.23 7.31 18.68
CA PRO A 44 13.33 8.64 19.24
C PRO A 44 11.97 9.32 19.43
N ASP A 45 11.71 9.83 20.62
CA ASP A 45 10.50 10.59 20.88
C ASP A 45 10.63 12.04 20.39
N VAL A 46 10.39 12.23 19.09
CA VAL A 46 10.41 13.54 18.44
C VAL A 46 9.01 14.19 18.36
N HIS A 47 7.97 13.47 18.76
CA HIS A 47 6.57 13.87 18.63
C HIS A 47 5.73 13.62 19.90
N GLN A 48 6.34 13.75 21.09
CA GLN A 48 5.67 13.67 22.40
C GLN A 48 4.85 12.38 22.57
N GLY A 49 5.48 11.25 22.29
CA GLY A 49 4.90 9.91 22.37
C GLY A 49 4.02 9.53 21.19
N SER A 50 3.88 10.38 20.17
CA SER A 50 3.12 10.03 18.96
C SER A 50 3.96 9.24 17.96
N ASP A 51 3.33 8.26 17.31
CA ASP A 51 3.89 7.58 16.15
C ASP A 51 4.15 8.56 15.01
N TYR A 52 5.22 8.30 14.26
CA TYR A 52 5.61 9.11 13.11
C TYR A 52 6.21 8.22 12.03
N PHE A 53 6.35 8.73 10.81
CA PHE A 53 7.00 8.00 9.75
C PHE A 53 8.07 8.83 9.05
N HIS A 54 9.04 8.13 8.48
CA HIS A 54 9.98 8.70 7.53
C HIS A 54 9.58 8.27 6.12
N ALA A 55 9.55 9.24 5.20
CA ALA A 55 9.28 9.00 3.78
C ALA A 55 10.56 9.15 2.95
N PHE A 56 11.39 8.11 2.85
CA PHE A 56 12.53 7.99 1.92
C PHE A 56 13.09 6.55 1.94
N ALA A 57 14.07 6.25 1.06
CA ALA A 57 14.80 4.97 0.89
C ALA A 57 14.71 3.98 2.07
N ALA A 58 13.65 3.18 2.08
CA ALA A 58 13.02 2.75 3.32
C ALA A 58 13.67 1.53 4.00
N LEU A 59 14.20 0.57 3.22
CA LEU A 59 14.63 -0.71 3.78
C LEU A 59 15.92 -0.61 4.61
N ALA A 60 16.92 0.13 4.14
CA ALA A 60 18.18 0.28 4.86
C ALA A 60 18.02 1.14 6.12
N PHE A 61 17.05 2.06 6.12
CA PHE A 61 16.71 2.88 7.27
C PHE A 61 16.00 2.04 8.34
N SER A 62 14.96 1.29 7.98
CA SER A 62 14.21 0.47 8.95
C SER A 62 15.08 -0.56 9.66
N GLN A 63 16.02 -1.18 8.95
CA GLN A 63 16.96 -2.16 9.53
C GLN A 63 17.90 -1.57 10.59
N LYS A 64 18.10 -0.24 10.60
CA LYS A 64 19.04 0.44 11.49
C LYS A 64 18.35 1.28 12.56
N GLN A 65 17.03 1.43 12.48
CA GLN A 65 16.27 2.32 13.35
C GLN A 65 15.50 1.48 14.39
N PRO A 66 15.90 1.51 15.68
CA PRO A 66 15.15 0.88 16.75
C PRO A 66 13.69 1.38 16.80
N GLY A 67 12.78 0.48 17.14
CA GLY A 67 11.35 0.81 17.23
C GLY A 67 10.68 1.16 15.90
N SER A 68 11.30 0.85 14.76
CA SER A 68 10.70 1.05 13.44
C SER A 68 10.09 -0.22 12.84
N GLU A 69 9.10 -0.04 11.98
CA GLU A 69 8.47 -1.12 11.21
C GLU A 69 9.19 -1.41 9.89
N ALA A 70 8.84 -2.53 9.28
CA ALA A 70 9.21 -2.77 7.88
C ALA A 70 8.57 -1.70 6.96
N PRO A 71 9.20 -1.35 5.84
CA PRO A 71 8.66 -0.37 4.91
C PRO A 71 7.27 -0.74 4.41
N LEU A 72 6.36 0.24 4.42
CA LEU A 72 5.14 0.21 3.64
C LEU A 72 5.30 1.05 2.38
N VAL A 73 4.51 0.75 1.37
CA VAL A 73 4.37 1.60 0.19
C VAL A 73 3.03 2.32 0.25
N PHE A 74 3.07 3.64 0.12
CA PHE A 74 1.89 4.46 0.01
C PHE A 74 1.50 4.60 -1.46
N VAL A 75 0.30 4.14 -1.79
CA VAL A 75 -0.20 4.09 -3.18
C VAL A 75 -1.49 4.87 -3.34
N ARG A 76 -1.69 5.38 -4.57
CA ARG A 76 -2.97 5.88 -5.04
C ARG A 76 -3.68 4.81 -5.85
N GLN A 77 -4.98 4.69 -5.63
CA GLN A 77 -5.92 3.97 -6.45
C GLN A 77 -6.97 4.96 -6.95
N GLN A 78 -7.32 4.90 -8.23
CA GLN A 78 -8.44 5.60 -8.85
C GLN A 78 -9.58 4.63 -9.14
N GLU A 79 -9.22 3.36 -9.26
CA GLU A 79 -10.13 2.27 -9.49
C GLU A 79 -9.48 0.98 -8.96
N TYR A 80 -10.25 0.19 -8.24
CA TYR A 80 -9.74 -1.00 -7.57
C TYR A 80 -10.85 -2.04 -7.40
N ILE A 81 -10.46 -3.25 -6.99
CA ILE A 81 -11.41 -4.29 -6.57
C ILE A 81 -11.34 -4.40 -5.06
N ASP A 82 -12.48 -4.28 -4.41
CA ASP A 82 -12.64 -4.55 -2.98
C ASP A 82 -13.03 -6.02 -2.78
N GLU A 83 -12.55 -6.63 -1.69
CA GLU A 83 -12.92 -7.98 -1.28
C GLU A 83 -13.49 -7.94 0.15
N PRO A 84 -14.75 -7.50 0.32
CA PRO A 84 -15.37 -7.38 1.64
C PRO A 84 -15.49 -8.71 2.39
N SER A 85 -15.52 -9.82 1.64
CA SER A 85 -15.46 -11.18 2.16
C SER A 85 -14.71 -12.08 1.18
N PRO A 86 -14.00 -13.12 1.66
CA PRO A 86 -13.23 -14.01 0.78
C PRO A 86 -14.03 -14.49 -0.43
N GLY A 87 -13.46 -14.33 -1.62
CA GLY A 87 -14.07 -14.69 -2.91
C GLY A 87 -15.10 -13.69 -3.46
N THR A 88 -15.45 -12.64 -2.71
CA THR A 88 -16.46 -11.65 -3.12
C THR A 88 -15.77 -10.41 -3.66
N PHE A 89 -15.66 -10.30 -4.98
CA PHE A 89 -14.93 -9.22 -5.64
C PHE A 89 -15.85 -8.13 -6.16
N VAL A 90 -15.68 -6.89 -5.68
CA VAL A 90 -16.51 -5.73 -6.02
C VAL A 90 -15.65 -4.63 -6.63
N ARG A 91 -15.93 -4.26 -7.89
CA ARG A 91 -15.29 -3.09 -8.53
C ARG A 91 -15.69 -1.81 -7.81
N LYS A 92 -14.71 -0.96 -7.51
CA LYS A 92 -14.87 0.39 -6.94
C LYS A 92 -14.17 1.40 -7.82
N ILE A 93 -14.84 2.53 -8.08
CA ILE A 93 -14.29 3.67 -8.82
C ILE A 93 -14.28 4.86 -7.86
N GLY A 94 -13.13 5.52 -7.72
CA GLY A 94 -12.92 6.63 -6.80
C GLY A 94 -11.49 6.69 -6.29
N GLU A 95 -11.04 7.89 -5.93
CA GLU A 95 -9.70 8.04 -5.34
C GLU A 95 -9.64 7.40 -3.95
N ARG A 96 -8.64 6.54 -3.74
CA ARG A 96 -8.28 5.97 -2.46
C ARG A 96 -6.77 6.03 -2.29
N LEU A 97 -6.33 6.55 -1.14
CA LEU A 97 -4.94 6.55 -0.73
C LEU A 97 -4.74 5.53 0.40
N THR A 98 -3.84 4.59 0.22
CA THR A 98 -3.67 3.44 1.13
C THR A 98 -2.22 3.02 1.24
N GLU A 99 -1.88 2.41 2.38
CA GLU A 99 -0.58 1.79 2.61
C GLU A 99 -0.66 0.29 2.36
N TRP A 100 0.33 -0.24 1.64
CA TRP A 100 0.47 -1.65 1.28
C TRP A 100 1.84 -2.19 1.69
N LEU A 101 1.94 -3.51 1.74
CA LEU A 101 3.23 -4.18 1.71
C LEU A 101 3.89 -4.00 0.33
N PRO A 102 5.20 -3.67 0.24
CA PRO A 102 5.88 -3.47 -1.04
C PRO A 102 5.78 -4.65 -2.02
N GLU A 103 5.73 -5.89 -1.53
CA GLU A 103 5.52 -7.10 -2.33
C GLU A 103 4.16 -7.13 -3.03
N TRP A 104 3.15 -6.45 -2.50
CA TRP A 104 1.84 -6.38 -3.15
C TRP A 104 1.85 -5.54 -4.42
N LEU A 105 2.91 -4.76 -4.69
CA LEU A 105 3.06 -4.03 -5.96
C LEU A 105 3.31 -4.97 -7.15
N GLU A 106 3.81 -6.16 -6.88
CA GLU A 106 4.11 -7.13 -7.91
C GLU A 106 2.81 -7.59 -8.58
N ASN A 107 2.74 -7.45 -9.91
CA ASN A 107 1.58 -7.84 -10.73
C ASN A 107 0.25 -7.15 -10.41
N SER A 108 0.27 -6.07 -9.63
CA SER A 108 -0.94 -5.32 -9.23
C SER A 108 -1.00 -3.91 -9.78
N GLN A 109 -0.07 -3.47 -10.63
CA GLN A 109 -0.25 -2.17 -11.28
C GLN A 109 -1.44 -2.24 -12.25
N ARG A 110 -2.42 -1.35 -12.09
CA ARG A 110 -3.60 -1.29 -12.93
C ARG A 110 -3.18 -0.92 -14.36
N ARG A 111 -3.65 -1.72 -15.31
CA ARG A 111 -3.52 -1.47 -16.76
C ARG A 111 -4.92 -1.47 -17.38
N PRO A 112 -5.09 -0.92 -18.60
CA PRO A 112 -6.33 -1.08 -19.34
C PRO A 112 -6.75 -2.55 -19.39
N GLY A 113 -7.96 -2.87 -18.94
CA GLY A 113 -8.51 -4.23 -18.90
C GLY A 113 -8.11 -5.09 -17.69
N SER A 114 -7.25 -4.62 -16.78
CA SER A 114 -6.82 -5.42 -15.61
C SER A 114 -7.99 -5.85 -14.73
N ILE A 115 -8.91 -4.93 -14.45
CA ILE A 115 -10.06 -5.18 -13.57
C ILE A 115 -11.06 -6.11 -14.27
N GLU A 116 -11.34 -5.87 -15.54
CA GLU A 116 -12.22 -6.73 -16.34
C GLU A 116 -11.68 -8.16 -16.42
N ALA A 117 -10.38 -8.32 -16.69
CA ALA A 117 -9.73 -9.61 -16.76
C ALA A 117 -9.77 -10.35 -15.41
N PHE A 118 -9.47 -9.66 -14.31
CA PHE A 118 -9.56 -10.22 -12.96
C PHE A 118 -10.98 -10.71 -12.65
N LEU A 119 -11.98 -9.86 -12.87
CA LEU A 119 -13.39 -10.22 -12.61
C LEU A 119 -13.84 -11.39 -13.49
N ALA A 120 -13.41 -11.45 -14.75
CA ALA A 120 -13.71 -12.58 -15.63
C ALA A 120 -13.11 -13.89 -15.09
N GLN A 121 -11.83 -13.88 -14.71
CA GLN A 121 -11.13 -15.04 -14.17
C GLN A 121 -11.78 -15.57 -12.89
N HIS A 122 -12.22 -14.66 -12.00
CA HIS A 122 -12.83 -15.02 -10.73
C HIS A 122 -14.32 -15.37 -10.83
N LYS A 123 -15.02 -14.95 -11.89
CA LYS A 123 -16.37 -15.46 -12.24
C LYS A 123 -16.34 -16.89 -12.78
N THR A 124 -15.27 -17.27 -13.48
CA THR A 124 -15.16 -18.58 -14.14
C THR A 124 -14.74 -19.73 -13.23
N LYS A 125 -14.37 -19.48 -11.97
CA LYS A 125 -14.09 -20.55 -11.00
C LYS A 125 -15.43 -21.09 -10.47
N PRO A 126 -15.81 -22.35 -10.76
CA PRO A 126 -16.94 -22.97 -10.07
C PRO A 126 -16.61 -23.01 -8.58
N ASN A 127 -17.60 -22.77 -7.72
CA ASN A 127 -17.52 -23.14 -6.31
C ASN A 127 -17.01 -24.58 -6.23
N GLN A 128 -15.76 -24.78 -5.82
CA GLN A 128 -15.31 -26.09 -5.38
C GLN A 128 -15.89 -26.28 -3.99
N ALA A 129 -17.13 -26.77 -3.95
CA ALA A 129 -17.70 -27.37 -2.77
C ALA A 129 -17.04 -28.74 -2.59
N THR A 130 -16.28 -28.90 -1.51
CA THR A 130 -16.01 -30.19 -0.87
C THR A 130 -16.89 -30.30 0.35
#